data_AF-A0A9P6M906-F1
#
_entry.id   AF-A0A9P6M906-F1
#
_cell.length_a   1.000
_cell.length_b   1.000
_cell.length_c   1.000
_cell.angle_alpha   90.00
_cell.angle_beta   90.00
_cell.angle_gamma   90.00
#
_symmetry.space_group_name_H-M   'P 1'
#
loop_
_entity.id
_entity.type
_entity.pdbx_description
1 polymer ?
#
loop_
_entity_poly.entity_id
_entity_poly.type
_entity_poly.pdbx_seq_one_letter_code
_entity_poly.pdbx_strand_id
1 'polypeptide(L)'
;MTLTVAEELMDAGLIPTLENQILQLADHEAWLDAQIRELEFANSQGTKSESSFGSLQVEWSNRLIRGPLQTDSQSSSNEGLSPEETRRNVEQRIDLLKQELLTAASLESVRAKVVDSAHYYQVVLSVIFKDDKDPEEKYSTDEYRLLADAIQERDTAVSEYLRTHRELQQARQELSASQIQVLDCQDDNRKLVQLLSNETAAAKEATVSRDSDGNRRAAQRMEEELKKVIVKEDIVSNVLQGLLLESGVDWVNDPHYLDVMLKLKRTAE
;
A
#
# COMPACT_ATOMS: atom_id res chain seq x y z
N MET A 1 -21.42 -22.12 13.41
CA MET A 1 -20.34 -21.23 13.90
C MET A 1 -19.10 -21.44 13.04
N THR A 2 -19.10 -20.93 11.81
CA THR A 2 -18.00 -21.14 10.85
C THR A 2 -18.01 -20.00 9.83
N LEU A 3 -17.69 -18.77 10.25
CA LEU A 3 -17.66 -17.61 9.34
C LEU A 3 -16.57 -16.57 9.64
N THR A 4 -15.58 -16.87 10.49
CA THR A 4 -14.63 -15.84 10.96
C THR A 4 -13.18 -15.98 10.46
N VAL A 5 -12.88 -16.92 9.56
CA VAL A 5 -11.48 -17.16 9.12
C VAL A 5 -11.21 -16.66 7.69
N ALA A 6 -12.23 -16.25 6.94
CA ALA A 6 -12.07 -15.84 5.53
C ALA A 6 -11.77 -14.34 5.33
N GLU A 7 -12.04 -13.47 6.33
CA GLU A 7 -11.80 -12.02 6.21
C GLU A 7 -10.35 -11.61 6.54
N GLU A 8 -9.65 -12.33 7.42
CA GLU A 8 -8.28 -11.96 7.82
C GLU A 8 -7.20 -12.26 6.77
N LEU A 9 -7.49 -13.07 5.75
CA LEU A 9 -6.53 -13.46 4.71
C LEU A 9 -6.59 -12.62 3.43
N MET A 10 -7.62 -11.79 3.25
CA MET A 10 -7.72 -10.91 2.07
C MET A 10 -7.09 -9.53 2.28
N ASP A 11 -7.00 -9.04 3.52
CA ASP A 11 -6.53 -7.68 3.78
C ASP A 11 -4.99 -7.54 3.74
N ALA A 12 -4.25 -8.61 4.10
CA ALA A 12 -2.79 -8.60 4.11
C ALA A 12 -2.16 -8.60 2.70
N GLY A 13 -2.91 -8.97 1.66
CA GLY A 13 -2.43 -9.05 0.28
C GLY A 13 -2.67 -7.78 -0.56
N LEU A 14 -3.61 -6.91 -0.17
CA LEU A 14 -3.99 -5.72 -0.93
C LEU A 14 -3.10 -4.50 -0.65
N ILE A 15 -2.56 -4.41 0.56
CA ILE A 15 -1.74 -3.26 1.02
C ILE A 15 -0.39 -3.16 0.26
N PRO A 16 0.38 -4.26 0.06
CA PRO A 16 1.66 -4.18 -0.67
C PRO A 16 1.46 -3.86 -2.17
N THR A 17 0.32 -4.26 -2.74
CA THR A 17 -0.04 -3.96 -4.13
C THR A 17 -0.42 -2.49 -4.33
N LEU A 18 -1.04 -1.85 -3.32
CA LEU A 18 -1.35 -0.42 -3.36
C LEU A 18 -0.09 0.43 -3.20
N GLU A 19 0.81 0.06 -2.28
CA GLU A 19 2.11 0.74 -2.13
C GLU A 19 2.94 0.68 -3.43
N ASN A 20 2.99 -0.48 -4.09
CA ASN A 20 3.67 -0.60 -5.39
C ASN A 20 2.99 0.19 -6.51
N GLN A 21 1.66 0.29 -6.52
CA GLN A 21 0.94 1.13 -7.49
C GLN A 21 1.15 2.62 -7.24
N ILE A 22 1.27 3.04 -5.98
CA ILE A 22 1.55 4.43 -5.61
C ILE A 22 3.00 4.80 -5.99
N LEU A 23 3.96 3.91 -5.78
CA LEU A 23 5.34 4.10 -6.25
C LEU A 23 5.43 4.20 -7.77
N GLN A 24 4.70 3.35 -8.51
CA GLN A 24 4.64 3.43 -9.98
C GLN A 24 3.98 4.72 -10.48
N LEU A 25 2.98 5.24 -9.76
CA LEU A 25 2.35 6.52 -10.08
C LEU A 25 3.27 7.70 -9.77
N ALA A 26 4.02 7.65 -8.67
CA ALA A 26 5.01 8.67 -8.31
C ALA A 26 6.18 8.73 -9.32
N ASP A 27 6.66 7.58 -9.79
CA ASP A 27 7.68 7.52 -10.86
C ASP A 27 7.13 8.06 -12.19
N HIS A 28 5.85 7.81 -12.49
CA HIS A 28 5.20 8.37 -13.67
C HIS A 28 4.94 9.88 -13.54
N GLU A 29 4.67 10.40 -12.34
CA GLU A 29 4.61 11.84 -12.06
C GLU A 29 5.96 12.53 -12.25
N ALA A 30 7.05 11.94 -11.72
CA ALA A 30 8.40 12.45 -11.92
C ALA A 30 8.78 12.50 -13.41
N TRP A 31 8.30 11.53 -14.20
CA TRP A 31 8.48 11.48 -15.64
C TRP A 31 7.68 12.57 -16.38
N LEU A 32 6.42 12.81 -16.00
CA LEU A 32 5.60 13.88 -16.59
C LEU A 32 6.13 15.27 -16.24
N ASP A 33 6.59 15.49 -15.01
CA ASP A 33 7.20 16.74 -14.58
C ASP A 33 8.52 17.01 -15.30
N ALA A 34 9.31 15.97 -15.61
CA ALA A 34 10.51 16.10 -16.43
C ALA A 34 10.16 16.52 -17.88
N GLN A 35 9.11 15.94 -18.48
CA GLN A 35 8.65 16.35 -19.81
C GLN A 35 8.12 17.79 -19.84
N ILE A 36 7.34 18.19 -18.84
CA ILE A 36 6.83 19.56 -18.76
C ILE A 36 7.98 20.55 -18.62
N ARG A 37 8.98 20.26 -17.78
CA ARG A 37 10.17 21.10 -17.61
C ARG A 37 11.02 21.17 -18.88
N GLU A 38 11.08 20.11 -19.68
CA GLU A 38 11.76 20.10 -20.98
C GLU A 38 11.01 20.91 -22.05
N LEU A 39 9.67 20.83 -22.05
CA LEU A 39 8.81 21.67 -22.92
C LEU A 39 8.87 23.15 -22.53
N GLU A 40 8.92 23.47 -21.23
CA GLU A 40 9.13 24.83 -20.72
C GLU A 40 10.54 25.34 -21.04
N PHE A 41 11.55 24.47 -20.99
CA PHE A 41 12.91 24.80 -21.42
C PHE A 41 12.98 25.08 -22.93
N ALA A 42 12.32 24.28 -23.76
CA ALA A 42 12.23 24.51 -25.20
C ALA A 42 11.48 25.81 -25.53
N ASN A 43 10.41 26.12 -24.79
CA ASN A 43 9.62 27.34 -24.97
C ASN A 43 10.37 28.59 -24.47
N SER A 44 11.18 28.48 -23.41
CA SER A 44 12.00 29.59 -22.90
C SER A 44 13.24 29.86 -23.76
N GLN A 45 13.86 28.83 -24.36
CA GLN A 45 14.95 28.95 -25.33
C GLN A 45 14.51 29.60 -26.65
N GLY A 46 13.23 29.46 -27.03
CA GLY A 46 12.65 30.13 -28.21
C GLY A 46 12.68 31.67 -28.19
N THR A 47 13.02 32.28 -27.05
CA THR A 47 13.11 33.75 -26.91
C THR A 47 14.53 34.31 -26.86
N LYS A 48 15.57 33.47 -26.74
CA LYS A 48 16.96 33.94 -26.69
C LYS A 48 17.94 32.97 -27.37
N SER A 49 18.50 33.47 -28.49
CA SER A 49 19.76 33.06 -29.13
C SER A 49 19.73 31.92 -30.17
N GLU A 50 19.43 32.29 -31.41
CA GLU A 50 19.63 31.48 -32.63
C GLU A 50 21.10 31.09 -32.90
N SER A 51 22.09 31.59 -32.13
CA SER A 51 23.51 31.26 -32.37
C SER A 51 24.09 30.18 -31.43
N SER A 52 23.38 29.78 -30.37
CA SER A 52 23.86 28.73 -29.44
C SER A 52 23.34 27.33 -29.82
N PHE A 53 22.18 27.29 -30.46
CA PHE A 53 21.49 26.06 -30.85
C PHE A 53 22.24 25.26 -31.91
N GLY A 54 22.93 25.93 -32.86
CA GLY A 54 23.77 25.26 -33.85
C GLY A 54 24.96 24.50 -33.25
N SER A 55 25.51 24.97 -32.11
CA SER A 55 26.63 24.30 -31.44
C SER A 55 26.17 23.10 -30.63
N LEU A 56 25.05 23.21 -29.91
CA LEU A 56 24.49 22.12 -29.12
C LEU A 56 23.80 21.05 -29.98
N GLN A 57 23.17 21.43 -31.09
CA GLN A 57 22.56 20.48 -32.03
C GLN A 57 23.64 19.65 -32.75
N VAL A 58 24.82 20.22 -33.03
CA VAL A 58 25.98 19.48 -33.58
C VAL A 58 26.60 18.58 -32.51
N GLU A 59 26.65 19.01 -31.25
CA GLU A 59 27.21 18.22 -30.14
C GLU A 59 26.31 17.03 -29.74
N TRP A 60 24.98 17.22 -29.75
CA TRP A 60 23.99 16.15 -29.55
C TRP A 60 23.91 15.20 -30.75
N SER A 61 24.03 15.72 -31.98
CA SER A 61 24.10 14.87 -33.18
C SER A 61 25.40 14.06 -33.22
N ASN A 62 26.52 14.61 -32.77
CA ASN A 62 27.78 13.86 -32.63
C ASN A 62 27.74 12.80 -31.52
N ARG A 63 26.92 13.00 -30.48
CA ARG A 63 26.59 11.95 -29.50
C ARG A 63 25.68 10.86 -30.09
N LEU A 64 24.79 11.19 -31.02
CA LEU A 64 23.91 10.23 -31.71
C LEU A 64 24.64 9.38 -32.78
N ILE A 65 25.72 9.88 -33.39
CA ILE A 65 26.50 9.15 -34.41
C ILE A 65 27.49 8.15 -33.75
N ARG A 66 27.95 8.40 -32.52
CA ARG A 66 28.58 7.37 -31.67
C ARG A 66 27.48 6.60 -30.93
N GLY A 67 26.80 5.71 -31.64
CA GLY A 67 25.82 4.82 -31.01
C GLY A 67 26.42 4.03 -29.82
N PRO A 68 25.63 3.68 -28.79
CA PRO A 68 26.05 2.69 -27.82
C PRO A 68 25.85 1.31 -28.45
N LEU A 69 26.85 0.89 -29.24
CA LEU A 69 27.08 -0.52 -29.51
C LEU A 69 28.40 -0.92 -28.85
N GLN A 70 28.37 -0.91 -27.52
CA GLN A 70 29.09 -1.89 -26.73
C GLN A 70 28.04 -2.60 -25.88
N THR A 71 27.42 -3.61 -26.50
CA THR A 71 27.03 -4.79 -25.76
C THR A 71 28.32 -5.36 -25.17
N ASP A 72 28.67 -4.93 -23.96
CA ASP A 72 29.61 -5.66 -23.13
C ASP A 72 29.05 -7.07 -23.00
N SER A 73 29.62 -7.94 -23.82
CA SER A 73 29.54 -9.38 -23.67
C SER A 73 30.32 -9.72 -22.41
N GLN A 74 29.76 -9.43 -21.24
CA GLN A 74 30.15 -10.12 -20.02
C GLN A 74 29.43 -11.46 -20.00
N SER A 75 30.05 -12.42 -20.68
CA SER A 75 30.05 -13.79 -20.20
C SER A 75 30.66 -13.79 -18.79
N SER A 76 29.82 -13.79 -17.77
CA SER A 76 30.26 -14.04 -16.40
C SER A 76 29.20 -14.87 -15.68
N SER A 77 29.33 -16.18 -15.82
CA SER A 77 29.16 -17.12 -14.70
C SER A 77 27.79 -17.14 -14.02
N ASN A 78 26.73 -17.50 -14.74
CA ASN A 78 25.47 -17.94 -14.11
C ASN A 78 25.48 -19.45 -13.88
N GLU A 79 26.40 -19.92 -13.03
CA GLU A 79 26.27 -21.24 -12.38
C GLU A 79 25.75 -21.00 -10.96
N GLY A 80 24.43 -21.16 -10.76
CA GLY A 80 23.85 -21.29 -9.41
C GLY A 80 22.63 -20.43 -9.04
N LEU A 81 22.00 -19.69 -9.95
CA LEU A 81 20.76 -18.96 -9.61
C LEU A 81 19.52 -19.86 -9.70
N SER A 82 18.65 -19.76 -8.70
CA SER A 82 17.39 -20.49 -8.65
C SER A 82 16.50 -20.15 -9.87
N PRO A 83 15.72 -21.10 -10.42
CA PRO A 83 14.80 -20.82 -11.52
C PRO A 83 13.80 -19.69 -11.21
N GLU A 84 13.54 -19.42 -9.93
CA GLU A 84 12.73 -18.27 -9.46
C GLU A 84 13.45 -16.92 -9.63
N GLU A 85 14.75 -16.86 -9.36
CA GLU A 85 15.54 -15.62 -9.44
C GLU A 85 15.80 -15.23 -10.89
N THR A 86 16.00 -16.22 -11.76
CA THR A 86 16.11 -15.97 -13.21
C THR A 86 14.80 -15.44 -13.79
N ARG A 87 13.64 -15.95 -13.34
CA ARG A 87 12.32 -15.41 -13.72
C ARG A 87 12.15 -13.97 -13.27
N ARG A 88 12.44 -13.64 -12.02
CA ARG A 88 12.34 -12.26 -11.51
C ARG A 88 13.29 -11.31 -12.25
N ASN A 89 14.50 -11.74 -12.58
CA ASN A 89 15.45 -10.92 -13.34
C ASN A 89 14.93 -10.65 -14.76
N VAL A 90 14.37 -11.67 -15.41
CA VAL A 90 13.74 -11.52 -16.73
C VAL A 90 12.51 -10.62 -16.66
N GLU A 91 11.67 -10.75 -15.65
CA GLU A 91 10.50 -9.88 -15.42
C GLU A 91 10.93 -8.42 -15.21
N GLN A 92 11.91 -8.16 -14.34
CA GLN A 92 12.47 -6.82 -14.14
C GLN A 92 13.05 -6.25 -15.44
N ARG A 93 13.76 -7.07 -16.23
CA ARG A 93 14.31 -6.64 -17.52
C ARG A 93 13.21 -6.34 -18.53
N ILE A 94 12.14 -7.13 -18.55
CA ILE A 94 10.96 -6.89 -19.38
C ILE A 94 10.29 -5.57 -18.99
N ASP A 95 10.14 -5.30 -17.70
CA ASP A 95 9.50 -4.06 -17.24
C ASP A 95 10.33 -2.82 -17.53
N LEU A 96 11.66 -2.90 -17.39
CA LEU A 96 12.58 -1.85 -17.85
C LEU A 96 12.46 -1.61 -19.35
N LEU A 97 12.44 -2.66 -20.16
CA LEU A 97 12.30 -2.54 -21.61
C LEU A 97 10.93 -1.97 -22.02
N LYS A 98 9.86 -2.28 -21.28
CA LYS A 98 8.55 -1.65 -21.49
C LYS A 98 8.60 -0.16 -21.20
N GLN A 99 9.27 0.24 -20.11
CA GLN A 99 9.44 1.64 -19.76
C GLN A 99 10.29 2.39 -20.81
N GLU A 100 11.39 1.79 -21.25
CA GLU A 100 12.23 2.32 -22.35
C GLU A 100 11.42 2.44 -23.66
N LEU A 101 10.60 1.44 -23.99
CA LEU A 101 9.75 1.50 -25.17
C LEU A 101 8.70 2.61 -25.09
N LEU A 102 8.06 2.77 -23.93
CA LEU A 102 7.06 3.82 -23.71
C LEU A 102 7.68 5.21 -23.83
N THR A 103 8.87 5.40 -23.23
CA THR A 103 9.60 6.67 -23.35
C THR A 103 10.04 6.94 -24.79
N ALA A 104 10.59 5.96 -25.50
CA ALA A 104 10.97 6.07 -26.91
C ALA A 104 9.76 6.36 -27.82
N ALA A 105 8.64 5.67 -27.62
CA ALA A 105 7.41 5.90 -28.37
C ALA A 105 6.83 7.31 -28.13
N SER A 106 6.89 7.79 -26.89
CA SER A 106 6.47 9.16 -26.56
C SER A 106 7.35 10.21 -27.25
N LEU A 107 8.67 9.98 -27.30
CA LEU A 107 9.63 10.87 -27.94
C LEU A 107 9.43 10.93 -29.45
N GLU A 108 9.21 9.80 -30.09
CA GLU A 108 8.95 9.76 -31.54
C GLU A 108 7.62 10.43 -31.89
N SER A 109 6.59 10.29 -31.04
CA SER A 109 5.32 11.01 -31.19
C SER A 109 5.52 12.53 -31.13
N VAL A 110 6.30 13.02 -30.15
CA VAL A 110 6.64 14.45 -30.04
C VAL A 110 7.42 14.91 -31.26
N ARG A 111 8.41 14.14 -31.71
CA ARG A 111 9.21 14.45 -32.90
C ARG A 111 8.35 14.58 -34.15
N ALA A 112 7.44 13.63 -34.39
CA ALA A 112 6.51 13.69 -35.51
C ALA A 112 5.65 14.97 -35.46
N LYS A 113 5.13 15.34 -34.27
CA LYS A 113 4.34 16.57 -34.09
C LYS A 113 5.15 17.85 -34.30
N VAL A 114 6.42 17.88 -33.93
CA VAL A 114 7.32 19.02 -34.20
C VAL A 114 7.57 19.18 -35.70
N VAL A 115 7.76 18.07 -36.42
CA VAL A 115 7.94 18.11 -37.90
C VAL A 115 6.65 18.59 -38.57
N ASP A 116 5.50 18.07 -38.16
CA ASP A 116 4.19 18.51 -38.65
C ASP A 116 4.00 20.02 -38.40
N SER A 117 4.29 20.49 -37.18
CA SER A 117 4.13 21.91 -36.81
C SER A 117 5.06 22.81 -37.61
N ALA A 118 6.31 22.40 -37.84
CA ALA A 118 7.26 23.15 -38.67
C ALA A 118 6.78 23.28 -40.11
N HIS A 119 6.18 22.22 -40.67
CA HIS A 119 5.60 22.24 -42.00
C HIS A 119 4.40 23.22 -42.08
N TYR A 120 3.49 23.17 -41.11
CA TYR A 120 2.36 24.11 -41.06
C TYR A 120 2.82 25.56 -40.85
N TYR A 121 3.83 25.78 -40.02
CA TYR A 121 4.38 27.11 -39.76
C TYR A 121 4.98 27.73 -41.02
N GLN A 122 5.70 26.94 -41.83
CA GLN A 122 6.25 27.40 -43.11
C GLN A 122 5.13 27.84 -44.07
N VAL A 123 4.02 27.09 -44.14
CA VAL A 123 2.85 27.46 -44.97
C VAL A 123 2.24 28.77 -44.47
N VAL A 124 2.00 28.90 -43.17
CA VAL A 124 1.43 30.12 -42.58
C VAL A 124 2.34 31.33 -42.80
N LEU A 125 3.65 31.20 -42.58
CA LEU A 125 4.61 32.27 -42.83
C LEU A 125 4.66 32.68 -44.30
N SER A 126 4.59 31.72 -45.24
CA SER A 126 4.60 32.01 -46.68
C SER A 126 3.37 32.80 -47.15
N VAL A 127 2.24 32.68 -46.43
CA VAL A 127 1.02 33.44 -46.71
C VAL A 127 1.03 34.82 -46.05
N ILE A 128 1.58 34.93 -44.82
CA ILE A 128 1.63 36.20 -44.06
C ILE A 128 2.76 37.12 -44.57
N PHE A 129 3.91 36.57 -44.94
CA PHE A 129 5.12 37.31 -45.34
C PHE A 129 5.50 37.00 -46.79
N LYS A 130 4.58 37.25 -47.73
CA LYS A 130 4.93 37.21 -49.14
C LYS A 130 6.01 38.25 -49.44
N ASP A 131 7.06 37.83 -50.15
CA ASP A 131 8.07 38.74 -50.71
C ASP A 131 7.36 39.59 -51.78
N ASP A 132 7.50 40.92 -51.71
CA ASP A 132 6.75 41.94 -52.49
C ASP A 132 7.08 41.93 -54.00
N LYS A 133 7.65 40.84 -54.51
CA LYS A 133 8.32 40.74 -55.81
C LYS A 133 7.49 40.12 -56.93
N ASP A 134 6.41 39.41 -56.62
CA ASP A 134 5.53 38.78 -57.63
C ASP A 134 4.11 39.39 -57.60
N PRO A 135 3.82 40.39 -58.45
CA PRO A 135 2.54 41.10 -58.45
C PRO A 135 1.39 40.34 -59.14
N GLU A 136 1.63 39.15 -59.70
CA GLU A 136 0.60 38.41 -60.47
C GLU A 136 -0.22 37.40 -59.67
N GLU A 137 0.23 36.99 -58.47
CA GLU A 137 -0.46 35.97 -57.67
C GLU A 137 -1.07 36.58 -56.40
N LYS A 138 -2.04 37.46 -56.64
CA LYS A 138 -2.91 38.01 -55.61
C LYS A 138 -3.85 36.89 -55.15
N TYR A 139 -3.49 36.19 -54.06
CA TYR A 139 -4.46 35.38 -53.32
C TYR A 139 -5.70 36.26 -53.11
N SER A 140 -6.88 35.68 -53.27
CA SER A 140 -8.11 36.41 -53.03
C SER A 140 -8.04 36.97 -51.60
N THR A 141 -8.44 38.23 -51.40
CA THR A 141 -8.62 38.81 -50.06
C THR A 141 -9.43 37.89 -49.14
N ASP A 142 -10.26 37.02 -49.72
CA ASP A 142 -11.04 35.99 -49.02
C ASP A 142 -10.17 34.85 -48.45
N GLU A 143 -9.12 34.41 -49.13
CA GLU A 143 -8.23 33.33 -48.66
C GLU A 143 -7.40 33.79 -47.46
N TYR A 144 -6.95 35.04 -47.45
CA TYR A 144 -6.29 35.65 -46.29
C TYR A 144 -7.25 35.77 -45.10
N ARG A 145 -8.51 36.14 -45.35
CA ARG A 145 -9.52 36.23 -44.30
C ARG A 145 -9.84 34.87 -43.69
N LEU A 146 -10.00 33.83 -44.54
CA LEU A 146 -10.20 32.46 -44.09
C LEU A 146 -9.02 31.94 -43.26
N LEU A 147 -7.79 32.27 -43.64
CA LEU A 147 -6.61 31.89 -42.85
C LEU A 147 -6.55 32.62 -41.51
N ALA A 148 -6.87 33.92 -41.48
CA ALA A 148 -6.92 34.69 -40.24
C ALA A 148 -7.99 34.17 -39.28
N ASP A 149 -9.18 33.85 -39.78
CA ASP A 149 -10.27 33.24 -39.01
C ASP A 149 -9.84 31.88 -38.44
N ALA A 150 -9.18 31.03 -39.25
CA ALA A 150 -8.67 29.73 -38.81
C ALA A 150 -7.55 29.83 -37.76
N ILE A 151 -6.66 30.84 -37.87
CA ILE A 151 -5.64 31.12 -36.86
C ILE A 151 -6.31 31.54 -35.54
N GLN A 152 -7.32 32.41 -35.60
CA GLN A 152 -8.06 32.85 -34.42
C GLN A 152 -8.83 31.72 -33.74
N GLU A 153 -9.48 30.84 -34.53
CA GLU A 153 -10.14 29.64 -34.01
C GLU A 153 -9.15 28.71 -33.31
N ARG A 154 -7.99 28.46 -33.94
CA ARG A 154 -6.91 27.68 -33.34
C ARG A 154 -6.43 28.29 -32.02
N ASP A 155 -6.18 29.60 -31.99
CA ASP A 155 -5.66 30.27 -30.80
C ASP A 155 -6.69 30.25 -29.66
N THR A 156 -7.97 30.37 -29.98
CA THR A 156 -9.07 30.22 -29.02
C THR A 156 -9.09 28.80 -28.45
N ALA A 157 -9.05 27.77 -29.31
CA ALA A 157 -9.01 26.37 -28.88
C ALA A 157 -7.77 26.05 -28.04
N VAL A 158 -6.59 26.59 -28.40
CA VAL A 158 -5.35 26.43 -27.62
C VAL A 158 -5.48 27.09 -26.25
N SER A 159 -6.09 28.27 -26.16
CA SER A 159 -6.30 28.95 -24.88
C SER A 159 -7.23 28.16 -23.96
N GLU A 160 -8.30 27.56 -24.49
CA GLU A 160 -9.21 26.69 -23.76
C GLU A 160 -8.53 25.38 -23.32
N TYR A 161 -7.74 24.78 -24.20
CA TYR A 161 -6.93 23.61 -23.88
C TYR A 161 -5.95 23.90 -22.74
N LEU A 162 -5.21 25.00 -22.80
CA LEU A 162 -4.26 25.37 -21.74
C LEU A 162 -4.96 25.66 -20.42
N ARG A 163 -6.16 26.26 -20.45
CA ARG A 163 -6.97 26.47 -19.25
C ARG A 163 -7.40 25.14 -18.63
N THR A 164 -8.01 24.25 -19.41
CA THR A 164 -8.46 22.93 -18.93
C THR A 164 -7.30 22.05 -18.47
N HIS A 165 -6.14 22.15 -19.14
CA HIS A 165 -4.93 21.46 -18.71
C HIS A 165 -4.43 21.95 -17.35
N ARG A 166 -4.45 23.26 -17.10
CA ARG A 166 -4.09 23.83 -15.78
C ARG A 166 -5.07 23.37 -14.69
N GLU A 167 -6.36 23.37 -14.98
CA GLU A 167 -7.40 22.86 -14.07
C GLU A 167 -7.18 21.37 -13.75
N LEU A 168 -6.84 20.56 -14.76
CA LEU A 168 -6.52 19.14 -14.58
C LEU A 168 -5.26 18.95 -13.73
N GLN A 169 -4.22 19.75 -13.96
CA GLN A 169 -2.98 19.70 -13.19
C GLN A 169 -3.23 20.03 -11.72
N GLN A 170 -4.04 21.07 -11.45
CA GLN A 170 -4.44 21.42 -10.10
C GLN A 170 -5.24 20.28 -9.43
N ALA A 171 -6.24 19.73 -10.12
CA ALA A 171 -7.03 18.61 -9.60
C ALA A 171 -6.17 17.37 -9.29
N ARG A 172 -5.13 17.11 -10.09
CA ARG A 172 -4.17 16.02 -9.83
C ARG A 172 -3.32 16.29 -8.59
N GLN A 173 -2.83 17.51 -8.41
CA GLN A 173 -2.09 17.89 -7.20
C GLN A 173 -2.97 17.80 -5.94
N GLU A 174 -4.24 18.19 -6.03
CA GLU A 174 -5.20 18.03 -4.94
C GLU A 174 -5.47 16.54 -4.64
N LEU A 175 -5.57 15.70 -5.68
CA LEU A 175 -5.72 14.26 -5.53
C LEU A 175 -4.51 13.63 -4.82
N SER A 176 -3.28 13.93 -5.26
CA SER A 176 -2.08 13.37 -4.64
C SER A 176 -1.91 13.86 -3.19
N ALA A 177 -2.19 15.13 -2.91
CA ALA A 177 -2.22 15.65 -1.55
C ALA A 177 -3.27 14.94 -0.67
N SER A 178 -4.46 14.68 -1.20
CA SER A 178 -5.51 13.95 -0.49
C SER A 178 -5.13 12.48 -0.25
N GLN A 179 -4.46 11.82 -1.19
CA GLN A 179 -3.97 10.46 -1.03
C GLN A 179 -2.95 10.36 0.10
N ILE A 180 -2.01 11.30 0.18
CA ILE A 180 -1.02 11.37 1.26
C ILE A 180 -1.73 11.51 2.61
N GLN A 181 -2.72 12.42 2.71
CA GLN A 181 -3.49 12.60 3.95
C GLN A 181 -4.25 11.34 4.38
N VAL A 182 -4.80 10.57 3.42
CA VAL A 182 -5.46 9.31 3.71
C VAL A 182 -4.48 8.28 4.27
N LEU A 183 -3.28 8.17 3.70
CA LEU A 183 -2.24 7.27 4.21
C LEU A 183 -1.82 7.65 5.62
N ASP A 184 -1.57 8.94 5.89
CA ASP A 184 -1.23 9.43 7.24
C ASP A 184 -2.33 9.08 8.26
N CYS A 185 -3.60 9.29 7.88
CA CYS A 185 -4.74 8.93 8.71
C CYS A 185 -4.88 7.41 8.92
N GLN A 186 -4.55 6.60 7.91
CA GLN A 186 -4.53 5.14 8.03
C GLN A 186 -3.44 4.67 8.98
N ASP A 187 -2.25 5.27 8.91
CA ASP A 187 -1.14 4.97 9.82
C ASP A 187 -1.47 5.34 11.27
N ASP A 188 -2.10 6.50 11.47
CA ASP A 188 -2.54 6.90 12.81
C ASP A 188 -3.66 6.01 13.34
N ASN A 189 -4.61 5.60 12.50
CA ASN A 189 -5.62 4.61 12.87
C ASN A 189 -4.98 3.25 13.24
N ARG A 190 -3.97 2.78 12.50
CA ARG A 190 -3.24 1.56 12.83
C ARG A 190 -2.56 1.66 14.20
N LYS A 191 -1.89 2.79 14.48
CA LYS A 191 -1.27 3.04 15.80
C LYS A 191 -2.31 3.03 16.91
N LEU A 192 -3.46 3.69 16.71
CA LEU A 192 -4.55 3.71 17.69
C LEU A 192 -5.14 2.33 17.93
N VAL A 193 -5.37 1.54 16.88
CA VAL A 193 -5.84 0.16 16.99
C VAL A 193 -4.82 -0.69 17.76
N GLN A 194 -3.53 -0.53 17.51
CA GLN A 194 -2.48 -1.23 18.24
C GLN A 194 -2.43 -0.84 19.73
N LEU A 195 -2.62 0.44 20.04
CA LEU A 195 -2.70 0.90 21.43
C LEU A 195 -3.93 0.30 22.14
N LEU A 196 -5.09 0.29 21.49
CA LEU A 196 -6.31 -0.32 22.01
C LEU A 196 -6.17 -1.83 22.17
N SER A 197 -5.52 -2.54 21.24
CA SER A 197 -5.26 -3.98 21.37
C SER A 197 -4.34 -4.27 22.56
N ASN A 198 -3.33 -3.43 22.78
CA ASN A 198 -2.41 -3.59 23.91
C ASN A 198 -3.10 -3.30 25.25
N GLU A 199 -3.93 -2.26 25.33
CA GLU A 199 -4.69 -1.94 26.54
C GLU A 199 -5.73 -3.01 26.86
N THR A 200 -6.45 -3.52 25.85
CA THR A 200 -7.40 -4.61 26.03
C THR A 200 -6.72 -5.93 26.39
N ALA A 201 -5.53 -6.21 25.85
CA ALA A 201 -4.71 -7.34 26.27
C ALA A 201 -4.28 -7.22 27.75
N ALA A 202 -3.78 -6.04 28.14
CA ALA A 202 -3.39 -5.77 29.53
C ALA A 202 -4.59 -5.86 30.50
N ALA A 203 -5.77 -5.36 30.10
CA ALA A 203 -7.00 -5.46 30.89
C ALA A 203 -7.48 -6.91 31.02
N LYS A 204 -7.39 -7.71 29.95
CA LYS A 204 -7.69 -9.15 29.98
C LYS A 204 -6.70 -9.90 30.89
N GLU A 205 -5.41 -9.60 30.84
CA GLU A 205 -4.42 -10.23 31.70
C GLU A 205 -4.63 -9.87 33.19
N ALA A 206 -4.98 -8.61 33.48
CA ALA A 206 -5.32 -8.17 34.83
C ALA A 206 -6.57 -8.84 35.40
N THR A 207 -7.59 -9.07 34.56
CA THR A 207 -8.82 -9.78 34.98
C THR A 207 -8.58 -11.27 35.19
N VAL A 208 -7.87 -11.94 34.28
CA VAL A 208 -7.50 -13.36 34.42
C VAL A 208 -6.67 -13.60 35.69
N SER A 209 -5.68 -12.73 35.97
CA SER A 209 -4.87 -12.84 37.18
C SER A 209 -5.73 -12.72 38.44
N ARG A 210 -6.64 -11.74 38.47
CA ARG A 210 -7.52 -11.48 39.62
C ARG A 210 -8.54 -12.60 39.86
N ASP A 211 -9.10 -13.18 38.79
CA ASP A 211 -10.04 -14.29 38.89
C ASP A 211 -9.33 -15.58 39.34
N SER A 212 -8.10 -15.83 38.86
CA SER A 212 -7.30 -16.99 39.29
C SER A 212 -6.99 -16.94 40.80
N ASP A 213 -6.63 -15.76 41.31
CA ASP A 213 -6.38 -15.53 42.74
C ASP A 213 -7.65 -15.62 43.58
N GLY A 214 -8.77 -15.11 43.05
CA GLY A 214 -10.09 -15.23 43.67
C GLY A 214 -10.51 -16.69 43.84
N ASN A 215 -10.39 -17.48 42.76
CA ASN A 215 -10.75 -18.89 42.76
C ASN A 215 -9.83 -19.71 43.67
N ARG A 216 -8.52 -19.43 43.67
CA ARG A 216 -7.55 -20.08 44.55
C ARG A 216 -7.86 -19.82 46.03
N ARG A 217 -8.20 -18.59 46.39
CA ARG A 217 -8.60 -18.24 47.77
C ARG A 217 -9.93 -18.87 48.17
N ALA A 218 -10.89 -18.96 47.25
CA ALA A 218 -12.16 -19.63 47.49
C ALA A 218 -11.98 -21.14 47.71
N ALA A 219 -11.14 -21.79 46.90
CA ALA A 219 -10.80 -23.21 47.04
C ALA A 219 -10.10 -23.49 48.38
N GLN A 220 -9.15 -22.65 48.78
CA GLN A 220 -8.47 -22.78 50.08
C GLN A 220 -9.44 -22.68 51.27
N ARG A 221 -10.40 -21.74 51.23
CA ARG A 221 -11.42 -21.63 52.29
C ARG A 221 -12.30 -22.88 52.35
N MET A 222 -12.69 -23.43 51.20
CA MET A 222 -13.48 -24.65 51.15
C MET A 222 -12.70 -25.85 51.71
N GLU A 223 -11.40 -25.94 51.43
CA GLU A 223 -10.52 -26.98 51.99
C GLU A 223 -10.39 -26.87 53.51
N GLU A 224 -10.25 -25.65 54.04
CA GLU A 224 -10.22 -25.39 55.48
C GLU A 224 -11.54 -25.77 56.17
N GLU A 225 -12.69 -25.45 55.56
CA GLU A 225 -14.00 -25.85 56.08
C GLU A 225 -14.20 -27.37 56.02
N LEU A 226 -13.77 -28.04 54.95
CA LEU A 226 -13.80 -29.51 54.86
C LEU A 226 -12.94 -30.16 55.95
N LYS A 227 -11.73 -29.64 56.20
CA LYS A 227 -10.88 -30.12 57.29
C LYS A 227 -11.56 -29.96 58.65
N LYS A 228 -12.23 -28.84 58.91
CA LYS A 228 -13.01 -28.64 60.14
C LYS A 228 -14.16 -29.65 60.25
N VAL A 229 -14.86 -29.95 59.17
CA VAL A 229 -15.96 -30.93 59.16
C VAL A 229 -15.42 -32.34 59.42
N ILE A 230 -14.32 -32.74 58.80
CA ILE A 230 -13.68 -34.05 59.04
C ILE A 230 -13.27 -34.20 60.51
N VAL A 231 -12.64 -33.16 61.09
CA VAL A 231 -12.26 -33.20 62.52
C VAL A 231 -13.50 -33.31 63.42
N LYS A 232 -14.60 -32.61 63.09
CA LYS A 232 -15.86 -32.73 63.84
C LYS A 232 -16.48 -34.12 63.69
N GLU A 233 -16.47 -34.68 62.49
CA GLU A 233 -16.92 -36.05 62.20
C GLU A 233 -16.13 -37.06 63.05
N ASP A 234 -14.81 -36.93 63.11
CA ASP A 234 -13.94 -37.79 63.90
C ASP A 234 -14.22 -37.67 65.41
N ILE A 235 -14.42 -36.44 65.92
CA ILE A 235 -14.78 -36.22 67.33
C ILE A 235 -16.13 -36.88 67.64
N VAL A 236 -17.14 -36.64 66.81
CA VAL A 236 -18.49 -37.20 67.01
C VAL A 236 -18.46 -38.73 66.92
N SER A 237 -17.74 -39.30 65.95
CA SER A 237 -17.53 -40.74 65.80
C SER A 237 -16.87 -41.32 67.05
N ASN A 238 -15.78 -40.73 67.53
CA ASN A 238 -15.10 -41.20 68.74
C ASN A 238 -15.99 -41.10 70.00
N VAL A 239 -16.79 -40.03 70.13
CA VAL A 239 -17.75 -39.88 71.24
C VAL A 239 -18.85 -40.94 71.17
N LEU A 240 -19.42 -41.20 69.99
CA LEU A 240 -20.41 -42.26 69.78
C LEU A 240 -19.85 -43.64 70.11
N GLN A 241 -18.61 -43.93 69.69
CA GLN A 241 -17.92 -45.18 70.02
C GLN A 241 -17.73 -45.32 71.53
N GLY A 242 -17.29 -44.25 72.22
CA GLY A 242 -17.17 -44.25 73.67
C GLY A 242 -18.49 -44.50 74.39
N LEU A 243 -19.56 -43.81 73.97
CA LEU A 243 -20.91 -44.01 74.53
C LEU A 243 -21.43 -45.43 74.30
N LEU A 244 -21.21 -46.01 73.10
CA LEU A 244 -21.60 -47.39 72.81
C LEU A 244 -20.88 -48.39 73.72
N LEU A 245 -19.57 -48.21 73.91
CA LEU A 245 -18.77 -49.06 74.80
C LEU A 245 -19.20 -48.94 76.28
N GLU A 246 -19.53 -47.74 76.75
CA GLU A 246 -19.95 -47.51 78.14
C GLU A 246 -21.41 -47.90 78.43
N SER A 247 -22.28 -47.88 77.41
CA SER A 247 -23.72 -48.17 77.57
C SER A 247 -24.07 -49.64 77.83
N GLY A 248 -23.11 -50.56 77.65
CA GLY A 248 -23.35 -52.00 77.80
C GLY A 248 -24.27 -52.62 76.73
N VAL A 249 -24.52 -51.89 75.63
CA VAL A 249 -25.28 -52.38 74.47
C VAL A 249 -24.46 -53.42 73.70
N ASP A 250 -25.09 -54.51 73.27
CA ASP A 250 -24.44 -55.58 72.49
C ASP A 250 -24.25 -55.16 71.01
N TRP A 251 -23.31 -54.24 70.78
CA TRP A 251 -23.00 -53.67 69.47
C TRP A 251 -22.35 -54.67 68.50
N VAL A 252 -21.92 -55.85 68.97
CA VAL A 252 -21.27 -56.87 68.15
C VAL A 252 -22.28 -57.57 67.24
N ASN A 253 -23.51 -57.77 67.72
CA ASN A 253 -24.56 -58.48 67.00
C ASN A 253 -25.47 -57.56 66.17
N ASP A 254 -25.39 -56.25 66.38
CA ASP A 254 -26.14 -55.27 65.58
C ASP A 254 -25.25 -54.69 64.46
N PRO A 255 -25.57 -54.98 63.17
CA PRO A 255 -24.78 -54.48 62.05
C PRO A 255 -24.75 -52.96 61.95
N HIS A 256 -25.74 -52.25 62.50
CA HIS A 256 -25.76 -50.78 62.50
C HIS A 256 -24.72 -50.21 63.48
N TYR A 257 -24.57 -50.78 64.68
CA TYR A 257 -23.58 -50.31 65.66
C TYR A 257 -22.17 -50.79 65.33
N LEU A 258 -22.05 -51.95 64.70
CA LEU A 258 -20.78 -52.45 64.18
C LEU A 258 -20.17 -51.49 63.14
N ASP A 259 -20.99 -50.92 62.26
CA ASP A 259 -20.57 -49.96 61.23
C ASP A 259 -19.98 -48.67 61.85
N VAL A 260 -20.65 -48.16 62.90
CA VAL A 260 -20.21 -47.00 63.67
C VAL A 260 -18.90 -47.28 64.43
N MET A 261 -18.73 -48.50 64.96
CA MET A 261 -17.53 -48.93 65.68
C MET A 261 -16.32 -49.16 64.76
N LEU A 262 -16.55 -49.71 63.57
CA LEU A 262 -15.47 -50.03 62.63
C LEU A 262 -15.07 -48.87 61.72
N LYS A 263 -15.73 -47.71 61.82
CA LYS A 263 -15.53 -46.55 60.93
C LYS A 263 -15.57 -46.95 59.46
N LEU A 264 -16.39 -47.94 59.12
CA LEU A 264 -16.58 -48.38 57.74
C LEU A 264 -17.41 -47.30 57.07
N LYS A 265 -16.74 -46.24 56.60
CA LYS A 265 -17.37 -45.25 55.74
C LYS A 265 -17.97 -46.05 54.57
N ARG A 266 -19.30 -46.00 54.41
CA ARG A 266 -19.92 -46.30 53.13
C ARG A 266 -19.22 -45.41 52.11
N THR A 267 -18.29 -45.99 51.36
CA THR A 267 -17.93 -45.50 50.03
C THR A 267 -19.22 -45.61 49.24
N ALA A 268 -20.00 -44.53 49.22
CA ALA A 268 -21.13 -44.41 48.34
C ALA A 268 -20.59 -44.39 46.90
N GLU A 269 -20.83 -45.47 46.19
CA GLU A 269 -21.00 -45.45 44.72
C GLU A 269 -22.26 -44.67 44.36
#